data_AF-A0A0G1U042-F1
#
_entry.id   AF-A0A0G1U042-F1
#
_cell.length_a   1.000
_cell.length_b   1.000
_cell.length_c   1.000
_cell.angle_alpha   90.00
_cell.angle_beta   90.00
_cell.angle_gamma   90.00
#
_symmetry.space_group_name_H-M   'P 1'
#
loop_
_entity.id
_entity.type
_entity.pdbx_description
1 polymer ?
#
loop_
_entity_poly.entity_id
_entity_poly.type
_entity_poly.pdbx_seq_one_letter_code
_entity_poly.pdbx_strand_id
1 'polypeptide(L)'
;SKSRTLTWDCQAPTSESTSCYGTIQARALRVGSADTSCATVKASTTAVAPTTFTFSPSSPSQPSGTQTDTSYVTFGSALGGTYTLMETPPSDYVLRRACYVKTSEGVTYEGLSATLSVPIDGDTTTWDLGYTLGKAWFQAQGGDVYGATNVQSYAGPSASPRVIVADGAGGYPGIVSYGSSYDFESSVTNAGETVVSATNWLVNETFSTMDFYTTFWRRFGGPTTVDYDNTAASLSQPASRATPYLVSGPLGTQGNWNIPDGEKLIFLVDGNITINGTITTTGTGMAVFITNGNITIASSVGVAPASSTPVVEGMYIANGSFNTGTSSSGVERFVGKGNFVAGSFNLQRDLGDDNASISPELFIWDPKILVHMPQAMMDVPYYWQEVAP
;
A
#
# COMPACT_ATOMS: atom_id res chain seq x y z
N SER A 1 3.64 -14.78 -66.34
CA SER A 1 3.31 -15.48 -65.09
C SER A 1 2.30 -14.64 -64.33
N LYS A 2 1.08 -15.15 -64.09
CA LYS A 2 0.12 -14.46 -63.22
C LYS A 2 0.36 -14.97 -61.79
N SER A 3 0.93 -14.12 -60.94
CA SER A 3 1.00 -14.34 -59.50
C SER A 3 -0.43 -14.37 -58.95
N ARG A 4 -0.89 -15.54 -58.48
CA ARG A 4 -2.08 -15.63 -57.65
C ARG A 4 -1.64 -15.49 -56.20
N THR A 5 -1.93 -14.34 -55.60
CA THR A 5 -1.93 -14.21 -54.14
C THR A 5 -3.17 -14.96 -53.65
N LEU A 6 -2.96 -16.08 -52.95
CA LEU A 6 -4.02 -16.79 -52.24
C LEU A 6 -4.34 -15.98 -50.97
N THR A 7 -5.45 -15.26 -50.99
CA THR A 7 -6.08 -14.74 -49.76
C THR A 7 -6.93 -15.87 -49.19
N TRP A 8 -6.52 -16.40 -48.03
CA TRP A 8 -7.27 -17.43 -47.32
C TRP A 8 -8.39 -16.74 -46.52
N ASP A 9 -9.62 -16.82 -47.02
CA ASP A 9 -10.81 -16.31 -46.33
C ASP A 9 -11.32 -17.38 -45.35
N CYS A 10 -11.24 -17.09 -44.04
CA CYS A 10 -11.83 -17.93 -43.01
C CYS A 10 -13.34 -17.72 -42.99
N GLN A 11 -14.11 -18.50 -43.75
CA GLN A 11 -15.58 -18.49 -43.68
C GLN A 11 -16.12 -19.71 -42.90
N ALA A 12 -17.28 -19.52 -42.27
CA ALA A 12 -18.03 -20.53 -41.52
C ALA A 12 -18.24 -21.83 -42.34
N PRO A 13 -18.31 -23.01 -41.68
CA PRO A 13 -18.02 -24.28 -42.33
C PRO A 13 -19.06 -24.63 -43.40
N THR A 14 -18.61 -24.72 -44.65
CA THR A 14 -19.19 -25.59 -45.68
C THR A 14 -18.22 -26.76 -45.87
N SER A 15 -18.74 -27.92 -46.27
CA SER A 15 -18.28 -29.28 -45.96
C SER A 15 -16.87 -29.75 -46.39
N GLU A 16 -15.91 -28.84 -46.68
CA GLU A 16 -14.50 -29.15 -46.93
C GLU A 16 -13.55 -28.04 -46.39
N SER A 17 -13.85 -27.43 -45.23
CA SER A 17 -13.02 -26.35 -44.66
C SER A 17 -11.95 -26.86 -43.68
N THR A 18 -10.69 -26.49 -43.93
CA THR A 18 -9.57 -26.59 -42.97
C THR A 18 -9.93 -25.87 -41.67
N SER A 19 -9.84 -26.58 -40.54
CA SER A 19 -10.30 -26.14 -39.22
C SER A 19 -9.42 -25.01 -38.66
N CYS A 20 -9.76 -23.76 -38.98
CA CYS A 20 -9.06 -22.52 -38.58
C CYS A 20 -9.24 -22.18 -37.08
N TYR A 21 -8.89 -23.12 -36.20
CA TYR A 21 -8.98 -22.98 -34.76
C TYR A 21 -7.62 -23.12 -34.09
N GLY A 22 -7.36 -22.26 -33.10
CA GLY A 22 -6.25 -22.41 -32.17
C GLY A 22 -6.71 -22.85 -30.78
N THR A 23 -5.73 -22.98 -29.89
CA THR A 23 -5.93 -23.32 -28.48
C THR A 23 -5.41 -22.19 -27.61
N ILE A 24 -6.13 -21.87 -26.55
CA ILE A 24 -5.64 -20.97 -25.49
C ILE A 24 -5.46 -21.78 -24.22
N GLN A 25 -4.34 -21.57 -23.53
CA GLN A 25 -4.07 -22.18 -22.24
C GLN A 25 -3.73 -21.08 -21.23
N ALA A 26 -4.17 -21.25 -19.99
CA ALA A 26 -3.81 -20.35 -18.90
C ALA A 26 -3.56 -21.12 -17.60
N ARG A 27 -2.58 -20.66 -16.83
CA ARG A 27 -2.41 -21.05 -15.43
C ARG A 27 -1.89 -19.89 -14.59
N ALA A 28 -2.19 -19.94 -13.29
CA ALA A 28 -1.78 -19.03 -12.25
C ALA A 28 -0.82 -19.74 -11.31
N LEU A 29 0.34 -19.12 -11.10
CA LEU A 29 1.45 -19.64 -10.33
C LEU A 29 1.87 -18.62 -9.28
N ARG A 30 2.32 -19.11 -8.13
CA ARG A 30 2.87 -18.26 -7.09
C ARG A 30 4.33 -17.94 -7.43
N VAL A 31 4.72 -16.69 -7.37
CA VAL A 31 6.09 -16.22 -7.55
C VAL A 31 6.53 -15.41 -6.35
N GLY A 32 7.84 -15.37 -6.09
CA GLY A 32 8.39 -14.46 -5.09
C GLY A 32 8.22 -13.00 -5.50
N SER A 33 8.32 -12.10 -4.54
CA SER A 33 8.11 -10.67 -4.78
C SER A 33 9.23 -9.97 -5.55
N ALA A 34 10.45 -10.48 -5.47
CA ALA A 34 11.57 -10.02 -6.29
C ALA A 34 11.52 -10.59 -7.72
N ASP A 35 10.71 -11.62 -7.94
CA ASP A 35 10.69 -12.39 -9.18
C ASP A 35 9.76 -11.75 -10.21
N THR A 36 10.37 -10.87 -10.99
CA THR A 36 9.68 -10.03 -11.97
C THR A 36 10.01 -10.45 -13.40
N SER A 37 10.25 -11.73 -13.68
CA SER A 37 10.55 -12.18 -15.06
C SER A 37 9.63 -13.30 -15.50
N CYS A 38 9.29 -13.32 -16.80
CA CYS A 38 8.51 -14.43 -17.35
C CYS A 38 9.20 -15.79 -17.24
N ALA A 39 10.54 -15.82 -17.22
CA ALA A 39 11.28 -17.04 -16.97
C ALA A 39 11.00 -17.58 -15.56
N THR A 40 10.96 -16.70 -14.56
CA THR A 40 10.68 -17.10 -13.18
C THR A 40 9.25 -17.55 -12.99
N VAL A 41 8.27 -16.84 -13.58
CA VAL A 41 6.86 -17.25 -13.54
C VAL A 41 6.72 -18.68 -14.08
N LYS A 42 7.28 -18.97 -15.25
CA LYS A 42 7.22 -20.30 -15.89
C LYS A 42 7.87 -21.41 -15.08
N ALA A 43 8.94 -21.09 -14.35
CA ALA A 43 9.68 -22.02 -13.52
C ALA A 43 8.97 -22.34 -12.19
N SER A 44 7.96 -21.56 -11.79
CA SER A 44 7.22 -21.80 -10.57
C SER A 44 6.45 -23.12 -10.61
N THR A 45 6.49 -23.84 -9.49
CA THR A 45 5.82 -25.13 -9.30
C THR A 45 4.65 -25.05 -8.32
N THR A 46 4.30 -23.85 -7.85
CA THR A 46 3.24 -23.65 -6.86
C THR A 46 2.04 -23.01 -7.53
N ALA A 47 0.91 -23.74 -7.57
CA ALA A 47 -0.33 -23.22 -8.12
C ALA A 47 -0.98 -22.18 -7.22
N VAL A 48 -1.62 -21.18 -7.83
CA VAL A 48 -2.57 -20.28 -7.17
C VAL A 48 -3.95 -20.82 -7.51
N ALA A 49 -4.55 -21.55 -6.57
CA ALA A 49 -5.81 -22.25 -6.78
C ALA A 49 -6.79 -22.01 -5.62
N PRO A 50 -8.10 -21.92 -5.87
CA PRO A 50 -8.71 -21.92 -7.20
C PRO A 50 -8.54 -20.57 -7.92
N THR A 51 -8.15 -20.58 -9.20
CA THR A 51 -8.16 -19.39 -10.05
C THR A 51 -9.07 -19.63 -11.24
N THR A 52 -10.03 -18.73 -11.46
CA THR A 52 -10.93 -18.82 -12.61
C THR A 52 -10.44 -17.92 -13.74
N PHE A 53 -10.39 -18.46 -14.96
CA PHE A 53 -10.03 -17.74 -16.17
C PHE A 53 -11.22 -17.64 -17.12
N THR A 54 -11.34 -16.48 -17.75
CA THR A 54 -12.30 -16.15 -18.81
C THR A 54 -11.60 -15.30 -19.87
N PHE A 55 -12.16 -15.19 -21.06
CA PHE A 55 -11.57 -14.38 -22.14
C PHE A 55 -12.62 -13.49 -22.80
N SER A 56 -12.14 -12.36 -23.34
CA SER A 56 -12.91 -11.47 -24.21
C SER A 56 -12.19 -11.33 -25.56
N PRO A 57 -12.81 -11.72 -26.70
CA PRO A 57 -14.10 -12.42 -26.80
C PRO A 57 -14.03 -13.82 -26.18
N SER A 58 -15.15 -14.37 -25.71
CA SER A 58 -15.17 -15.71 -25.12
C SER A 58 -14.92 -16.80 -26.18
N SER A 59 -14.26 -17.89 -25.79
CA SER A 59 -14.18 -19.07 -26.67
C SER A 59 -15.58 -19.69 -26.82
N PRO A 60 -16.00 -20.07 -28.04
CA PRO A 60 -17.30 -20.70 -28.28
C PRO A 60 -17.49 -22.04 -27.55
N SER A 61 -16.41 -22.78 -27.28
CA SER A 61 -16.49 -24.12 -26.67
C SER A 61 -16.35 -24.13 -25.15
N GLN A 62 -15.74 -23.09 -24.57
CA GLN A 62 -15.57 -22.98 -23.12
C GLN A 62 -15.46 -21.50 -22.72
N PRO A 63 -16.49 -20.89 -22.12
CA PRO A 63 -16.47 -19.47 -21.77
C PRO A 63 -15.64 -19.17 -20.51
N SER A 64 -15.47 -20.18 -19.64
CA SER A 64 -14.73 -20.08 -18.38
C SER A 64 -14.09 -21.42 -18.00
N GLY A 65 -13.02 -21.37 -17.19
CA GLY A 65 -12.44 -22.57 -16.60
C GLY A 65 -11.68 -22.23 -15.32
N THR A 66 -11.71 -23.15 -14.36
CA THR A 66 -11.09 -22.97 -13.04
C THR A 66 -9.92 -23.92 -12.88
N GLN A 67 -8.77 -23.36 -12.55
CA GLN A 67 -7.58 -24.11 -12.18
C GLN A 67 -7.69 -24.59 -10.74
N THR A 68 -7.37 -25.86 -10.51
CA THR A 68 -7.36 -26.47 -9.17
C THR A 68 -5.97 -26.97 -8.74
N ASP A 69 -5.01 -27.08 -9.67
CA ASP A 69 -3.64 -27.52 -9.44
C ASP A 69 -2.66 -26.78 -10.37
N THR A 70 -1.47 -27.30 -10.65
CA THR A 70 -0.45 -26.65 -11.51
C THR A 70 -0.69 -26.82 -13.01
N SER A 71 -1.73 -27.56 -13.40
CA SER A 71 -2.09 -27.82 -14.79
C SER A 71 -2.71 -26.61 -15.45
N TYR A 72 -2.56 -26.54 -16.77
CA TYR A 72 -3.22 -25.50 -17.57
C TYR A 72 -4.72 -25.75 -17.67
N VAL A 73 -5.49 -24.68 -17.51
CA VAL A 73 -6.86 -24.63 -18.01
C VAL A 73 -6.79 -24.41 -19.52
N THR A 74 -7.39 -25.30 -20.29
CA THR A 74 -7.31 -25.30 -21.76
C THR A 74 -8.65 -24.91 -22.37
N PHE A 75 -8.62 -23.96 -23.29
CA PHE A 75 -9.74 -23.43 -24.04
C PHE A 75 -9.52 -23.73 -25.52
N GLY A 76 -10.19 -24.77 -26.02
CA GLY A 76 -10.11 -25.16 -27.43
C GLY A 76 -10.89 -24.22 -28.35
N SER A 77 -10.82 -24.51 -29.65
CA SER A 77 -11.68 -23.93 -30.70
C SER A 77 -11.68 -22.40 -30.75
N ALA A 78 -10.56 -21.75 -30.40
CA ALA A 78 -10.42 -20.30 -30.45
C ALA A 78 -10.26 -19.85 -31.91
N LEU A 79 -11.00 -18.82 -32.32
CA LEU A 79 -10.94 -18.24 -33.66
C LEU A 79 -9.81 -17.22 -33.75
N GLY A 80 -9.37 -16.88 -34.97
CA GLY A 80 -8.40 -15.81 -35.17
C GLY A 80 -8.93 -14.47 -34.64
N GLY A 81 -8.13 -13.80 -33.80
CA GLY A 81 -8.55 -12.58 -33.13
C GLY A 81 -7.68 -12.21 -31.94
N THR A 82 -7.94 -11.04 -31.38
CA THR A 82 -7.28 -10.58 -30.14
C THR A 82 -8.12 -11.01 -28.95
N TYR A 83 -7.52 -11.80 -28.06
CA TYR A 83 -8.12 -12.22 -26.80
C TYR A 83 -7.49 -11.45 -25.65
N THR A 84 -8.34 -11.02 -24.71
CA THR A 84 -7.92 -10.49 -23.42
C THR A 84 -8.32 -11.45 -22.33
N LEU A 85 -7.34 -11.94 -21.57
CA LEU A 85 -7.53 -12.78 -20.40
C LEU A 85 -8.13 -11.94 -19.27
N MET A 86 -9.12 -12.53 -18.60
CA MET A 86 -9.74 -12.02 -17.40
C MET A 86 -9.71 -13.12 -16.34
N GLU A 87 -9.22 -12.77 -15.16
CA GLU A 87 -8.85 -13.72 -14.12
C GLU A 87 -9.45 -13.36 -12.77
N THR A 88 -9.81 -14.38 -12.01
CA THR A 88 -10.34 -14.24 -10.65
C THR A 88 -9.56 -15.20 -9.76
N PRO A 89 -8.39 -14.77 -9.24
CA PRO A 89 -7.63 -15.54 -8.26
C PRO A 89 -8.32 -15.50 -6.88
N PRO A 90 -7.86 -16.29 -5.89
CA PRO A 90 -8.24 -16.06 -4.50
C PRO A 90 -7.87 -14.63 -4.10
N SER A 91 -8.69 -14.01 -3.25
CA SER A 91 -8.69 -12.56 -3.02
C SER A 91 -7.38 -12.00 -2.46
N ASP A 92 -6.59 -12.84 -1.77
CA ASP A 92 -5.31 -12.46 -1.17
C ASP A 92 -4.13 -12.46 -2.14
N TYR A 93 -4.33 -12.89 -3.38
CA TYR A 93 -3.28 -12.91 -4.40
C TYR A 93 -3.32 -11.66 -5.26
N VAL A 94 -2.14 -11.10 -5.51
CA VAL A 94 -1.96 -9.93 -6.36
C VAL A 94 -1.22 -10.34 -7.62
N LEU A 95 -1.81 -10.06 -8.78
CA LEU A 95 -1.16 -10.32 -10.07
C LEU A 95 0.09 -9.43 -10.16
N ARG A 96 1.26 -10.04 -10.30
CA ARG A 96 2.53 -9.33 -10.51
C ARG A 96 2.93 -9.31 -11.97
N ARG A 97 2.64 -10.38 -12.70
CA ARG A 97 3.03 -10.47 -14.10
C ARG A 97 2.13 -11.42 -14.88
N ALA A 98 1.85 -11.06 -16.12
CA ALA A 98 1.19 -11.92 -17.09
C ALA A 98 2.14 -12.14 -18.27
N CYS A 99 2.48 -13.39 -18.54
CA CYS A 99 3.38 -13.78 -19.60
C CYS A 99 2.65 -14.68 -20.57
N TYR A 100 2.89 -14.54 -21.87
CA TYR A 100 2.34 -15.47 -22.84
C TYR A 100 3.36 -15.89 -23.90
N VAL A 101 3.16 -17.07 -24.46
CA VAL A 101 3.92 -17.60 -25.59
C VAL A 101 2.95 -18.06 -26.65
N LYS A 102 3.25 -17.73 -27.90
CA LYS A 102 2.61 -18.40 -29.05
C LYS A 102 3.54 -19.49 -29.55
N THR A 103 3.00 -20.69 -29.72
CA THR A 103 3.79 -21.87 -30.11
C THR A 103 4.43 -21.66 -31.49
N SER A 104 3.72 -21.01 -32.40
CA SER A 104 4.19 -20.64 -33.74
C SER A 104 5.42 -19.71 -33.75
N GLU A 105 5.57 -18.86 -32.73
CA GLU A 105 6.62 -17.85 -32.66
C GLU A 105 7.77 -18.28 -31.73
N GLY A 106 7.48 -19.06 -30.68
CA GLY A 106 8.45 -19.47 -29.66
C GLY A 106 8.99 -18.32 -28.78
N VAL A 107 8.47 -17.10 -28.95
CA VAL A 107 8.85 -15.90 -28.22
C VAL A 107 7.92 -15.71 -27.01
N THR A 108 8.48 -15.23 -25.90
CA THR A 108 7.71 -14.86 -24.71
C THR A 108 7.41 -13.37 -24.72
N TYR A 109 6.15 -13.04 -24.50
CA TYR A 109 5.62 -11.69 -24.42
C TYR A 109 5.01 -11.44 -23.04
N GLU A 110 4.74 -10.17 -22.75
CA GLU A 110 4.06 -9.74 -21.53
C GLU A 110 2.71 -9.10 -21.83
N GLY A 111 1.75 -9.34 -20.96
CA GLY A 111 0.42 -8.75 -21.01
C GLY A 111 -0.72 -9.78 -20.96
N LEU A 112 -1.92 -9.25 -20.71
CA LEU A 112 -3.16 -10.03 -20.68
C LEU A 112 -3.83 -10.14 -22.05
N SER A 113 -3.35 -9.42 -23.06
CA SER A 113 -3.90 -9.44 -24.41
C SER A 113 -2.92 -10.04 -25.40
N ALA A 114 -3.38 -10.99 -26.21
CA ALA A 114 -2.61 -11.55 -27.31
C ALA A 114 -3.49 -11.77 -28.55
N THR A 115 -2.90 -11.57 -29.72
CA THR A 115 -3.54 -11.87 -31.00
C THR A 115 -3.19 -13.27 -31.45
N LEU A 116 -4.21 -14.11 -31.56
CA LEU A 116 -4.12 -15.41 -32.21
C LEU A 116 -4.19 -15.19 -33.73
N SER A 117 -3.04 -15.29 -34.39
CA SER A 117 -2.93 -15.15 -35.83
C SER A 117 -3.28 -16.48 -36.49
N VAL A 118 -4.48 -16.61 -37.06
CA VAL A 118 -4.84 -17.82 -37.81
C VAL A 118 -4.37 -17.68 -39.26
N PRO A 119 -3.32 -18.44 -39.65
CA PRO A 119 -3.48 -19.48 -40.67
C PRO A 119 -2.61 -20.75 -40.43
N ILE A 120 -2.26 -21.09 -39.19
CA ILE A 120 -1.62 -22.38 -38.85
C ILE A 120 -2.58 -23.20 -37.98
N ASP A 121 -3.06 -24.33 -38.49
CA ASP A 121 -3.88 -25.27 -37.72
C ASP A 121 -3.18 -25.62 -36.40
N GLY A 122 -3.87 -25.43 -35.27
CA GLY A 122 -3.40 -25.88 -33.97
C GLY A 122 -2.40 -24.96 -33.24
N ASP A 123 -2.24 -23.69 -33.65
CA ASP A 123 -1.43 -22.76 -32.85
C ASP A 123 -1.99 -22.61 -31.43
N THR A 124 -1.09 -22.60 -30.45
CA THR A 124 -1.44 -22.53 -29.04
C THR A 124 -0.83 -21.30 -28.41
N THR A 125 -1.68 -20.45 -27.81
CA THR A 125 -1.25 -19.35 -26.96
C THR A 125 -1.35 -19.76 -25.51
N THR A 126 -0.22 -19.78 -24.81
CA THR A 126 -0.14 -20.21 -23.41
C THR A 126 0.17 -19.01 -22.53
N TRP A 127 -0.70 -18.73 -21.56
CA TRP A 127 -0.51 -17.74 -20.50
C TRP A 127 0.00 -18.38 -19.20
N ASP A 128 1.06 -17.80 -18.66
CA ASP A 128 1.57 -18.02 -17.32
C ASP A 128 1.39 -16.73 -16.52
N LEU A 129 0.52 -16.76 -15.50
CA LEU A 129 0.24 -15.65 -14.61
C LEU A 129 0.99 -15.83 -13.29
N GLY A 130 1.82 -14.86 -12.92
CA GLY A 130 2.56 -14.85 -11.67
C GLY A 130 1.87 -13.98 -10.62
N TYR A 131 1.58 -14.56 -9.45
CA TYR A 131 1.00 -13.87 -8.30
C TYR A 131 1.89 -13.93 -7.07
N THR A 132 1.83 -12.89 -6.25
CA THR A 132 2.35 -12.91 -4.86
C THR A 132 1.20 -13.03 -3.88
N LEU A 133 1.45 -13.63 -2.73
CA LEU A 133 0.48 -13.72 -1.64
C LEU A 133 0.58 -12.48 -0.75
N GLY A 134 -0.57 -11.89 -0.40
CA GLY A 134 -0.66 -10.72 0.47
C GLY A 134 -0.57 -9.40 -0.29
N LYS A 135 -1.54 -8.52 -0.04
CA LYS A 135 -1.49 -7.10 -0.44
C LYS A 135 -0.68 -6.33 0.61
N ALA A 136 0.03 -5.28 0.19
CA ALA A 136 0.61 -4.35 1.15
C ALA A 136 -0.49 -3.76 2.04
N TRP A 137 -0.20 -3.65 3.33
CA TRP A 137 -1.18 -3.29 4.37
C TRP A 137 -0.49 -2.65 5.56
N PHE A 138 -1.22 -1.80 6.28
CA PHE A 138 -0.72 -1.22 7.52
C PHE A 138 -1.29 -1.94 8.73
N GLN A 139 -0.51 -1.94 9.80
CA GLN A 139 -0.94 -2.34 11.13
C GLN A 139 -0.65 -1.20 12.12
N ALA A 140 -1.58 -0.95 13.02
CA ALA A 140 -1.35 -0.15 14.21
C ALA A 140 -1.16 -1.06 15.44
N GLN A 141 -0.47 -0.56 16.46
CA GLN A 141 -0.29 -1.24 17.72
C GLN A 141 -0.59 -0.29 18.88
N GLY A 142 -1.55 -0.66 19.73
CA GLY A 142 -2.13 0.24 20.71
C GLY A 142 -3.09 1.22 20.04
N GLY A 143 -2.97 2.51 20.36
CA GLY A 143 -3.63 3.72 19.82
C GLY A 143 -4.69 3.65 18.72
N ASP A 144 -5.52 4.68 18.66
CA ASP A 144 -6.67 4.69 17.77
C ASP A 144 -6.26 4.87 16.30
N VAL A 145 -6.99 4.22 15.40
CA VAL A 145 -6.91 4.41 13.95
C VAL A 145 -8.15 5.16 13.50
N TYR A 146 -7.94 6.28 12.82
CA TYR A 146 -9.01 7.18 12.45
C TYR A 146 -8.99 7.50 10.96
N GLY A 147 -10.15 7.38 10.29
CA GLY A 147 -10.35 7.81 8.91
C GLY A 147 -11.63 8.61 8.73
N ALA A 148 -11.50 9.90 8.36
CA ALA A 148 -12.66 10.79 8.17
C ALA A 148 -13.64 10.32 7.09
N THR A 149 -13.13 9.59 6.09
CA THR A 149 -13.94 8.98 5.05
C THR A 149 -13.81 7.47 5.11
N ASN A 150 -12.68 6.92 4.71
CA ASN A 150 -12.50 5.47 4.61
C ASN A 150 -11.26 5.00 5.37
N VAL A 151 -11.34 3.80 5.94
CA VAL A 151 -10.17 3.07 6.43
C VAL A 151 -10.10 1.75 5.68
N GLN A 152 -9.07 1.59 4.85
CA GLN A 152 -8.90 0.40 4.02
C GLN A 152 -7.47 -0.14 4.18
N SER A 153 -7.34 -1.41 4.55
CA SER A 153 -6.06 -2.08 4.73
C SER A 153 -6.27 -3.58 4.83
N TYR A 154 -5.73 -4.35 3.88
CA TYR A 154 -6.02 -5.77 3.78
C TYR A 154 -5.07 -6.59 4.64
N ALA A 155 -5.49 -6.92 5.87
CA ALA A 155 -4.66 -7.65 6.81
C ALA A 155 -4.14 -8.96 6.18
N GLY A 156 -2.81 -9.13 6.20
CA GLY A 156 -2.16 -10.29 5.60
C GLY A 156 -2.82 -11.61 6.04
N PRO A 157 -3.14 -12.53 5.11
CA PRO A 157 -3.89 -13.76 5.43
C PRO A 157 -3.19 -14.67 6.45
N SER A 158 -1.87 -14.57 6.58
CA SER A 158 -1.03 -15.35 7.50
C SER A 158 -0.45 -14.51 8.64
N ALA A 159 -0.93 -13.28 8.83
CA ALA A 159 -0.49 -12.42 9.93
C ALA A 159 -0.87 -13.02 11.30
N SER A 160 -0.04 -12.79 12.30
CA SER A 160 -0.29 -13.30 13.67
C SER A 160 0.15 -12.25 14.72
N PRO A 161 -0.79 -11.61 15.43
CA PRO A 161 -2.24 -11.69 15.25
C PRO A 161 -2.68 -11.06 13.93
N ARG A 162 -3.73 -11.60 13.33
CA ARG A 162 -4.33 -11.07 12.09
C ARG A 162 -5.35 -9.97 12.41
N VAL A 163 -4.84 -8.78 12.69
CA VAL A 163 -5.65 -7.60 13.04
C VAL A 163 -5.06 -6.31 12.48
N ILE A 164 -5.90 -5.31 12.25
CA ILE A 164 -5.47 -3.95 11.88
C ILE A 164 -4.89 -3.21 13.08
N VAL A 165 -5.46 -3.41 14.26
CA VAL A 165 -4.95 -2.83 15.52
C VAL A 165 -4.60 -3.94 16.49
N ALA A 166 -3.29 -4.17 16.65
CA ALA A 166 -2.75 -5.10 17.63
C ALA A 166 -2.71 -4.48 19.03
N ASP A 167 -2.66 -5.32 20.05
CA ASP A 167 -2.59 -4.85 21.43
C ASP A 167 -1.29 -4.05 21.68
N GLY A 168 -1.45 -2.90 22.32
CA GLY A 168 -0.33 -2.09 22.79
C GLY A 168 0.33 -2.70 24.03
N ALA A 169 1.36 -2.02 24.53
CA ALA A 169 2.04 -2.42 25.77
C ALA A 169 1.11 -2.52 27.00
N GLY A 170 -0.04 -1.83 26.96
CA GLY A 170 -1.08 -1.91 28.00
C GLY A 170 -1.97 -3.15 27.92
N GLY A 171 -1.78 -4.04 26.93
CA GLY A 171 -2.60 -5.24 26.74
C GLY A 171 -3.97 -5.00 26.13
N TYR A 172 -4.19 -3.83 25.54
CA TYR A 172 -5.41 -3.46 24.85
C TYR A 172 -5.10 -2.83 23.49
N PRO A 173 -5.95 -3.04 22.48
CA PRO A 173 -5.87 -2.33 21.22
C PRO A 173 -6.55 -0.95 21.35
N GLY A 174 -6.30 -0.06 20.39
CA GLY A 174 -7.07 1.15 20.18
C GLY A 174 -8.39 0.89 19.46
N ILE A 175 -9.15 1.96 19.26
CA ILE A 175 -10.41 1.98 18.54
C ILE A 175 -10.14 2.25 17.06
N VAL A 176 -10.82 1.52 16.17
CA VAL A 176 -10.87 1.87 14.76
C VAL A 176 -12.14 2.68 14.48
N SER A 177 -11.96 3.84 13.86
CA SER A 177 -13.05 4.74 13.53
C SER A 177 -13.03 5.14 12.06
N TYR A 178 -14.21 5.13 11.43
CA TYR A 178 -14.40 5.41 10.02
C TYR A 178 -15.66 6.26 9.78
N GLY A 179 -15.66 7.07 8.71
CA GLY A 179 -16.81 7.93 8.38
C GLY A 179 -17.82 7.33 7.40
N SER A 180 -17.36 6.85 6.26
CA SER A 180 -18.19 6.35 5.15
C SER A 180 -18.12 4.84 5.00
N SER A 181 -16.91 4.27 4.94
CA SER A 181 -16.73 2.82 4.82
C SER A 181 -15.42 2.35 5.45
N TYR A 182 -15.36 1.05 5.74
CA TYR A 182 -14.12 0.36 6.06
C TYR A 182 -14.01 -0.88 5.20
N ASP A 183 -12.78 -1.32 4.94
CA ASP A 183 -12.51 -2.59 4.28
C ASP A 183 -11.13 -3.13 4.68
N PHE A 184 -11.16 -4.16 5.51
CA PHE A 184 -9.97 -4.82 6.04
C PHE A 184 -9.69 -6.18 5.41
N GLU A 185 -10.54 -6.57 4.46
CA GLU A 185 -10.49 -7.89 3.88
C GLU A 185 -10.59 -7.88 2.37
N SER A 186 -9.76 -8.69 1.72
CA SER A 186 -9.75 -8.75 0.26
C SER A 186 -11.04 -9.33 -0.34
N SER A 187 -11.95 -9.81 0.51
CA SER A 187 -13.21 -10.48 0.16
C SER A 187 -14.31 -9.49 -0.24
N VAL A 188 -15.02 -9.81 -1.33
CA VAL A 188 -16.17 -9.01 -1.81
C VAL A 188 -17.41 -9.13 -0.93
N THR A 189 -17.47 -10.10 -0.02
CA THR A 189 -18.63 -10.34 0.86
C THR A 189 -18.35 -10.09 2.34
N ASN A 190 -17.10 -9.74 2.68
CA ASN A 190 -16.69 -9.54 4.06
C ASN A 190 -15.68 -8.40 4.11
N ALA A 191 -16.07 -7.30 4.77
CA ALA A 191 -15.22 -6.12 4.96
C ALA A 191 -14.23 -6.25 6.13
N GLY A 192 -14.17 -7.40 6.79
CA GLY A 192 -13.17 -7.70 7.83
C GLY A 192 -13.57 -7.28 9.24
N GLU A 193 -14.84 -7.42 9.60
CA GLU A 193 -15.33 -7.15 10.97
C GLU A 193 -14.58 -7.93 12.06
N THR A 194 -14.02 -9.10 11.75
CA THR A 194 -13.28 -9.90 12.74
C THR A 194 -11.78 -9.62 12.78
N VAL A 195 -11.28 -8.77 11.88
CA VAL A 195 -9.84 -8.43 11.79
C VAL A 195 -9.55 -7.01 12.27
N VAL A 196 -10.50 -6.35 12.93
CA VAL A 196 -10.30 -5.00 13.48
C VAL A 196 -9.24 -5.03 14.59
N SER A 197 -9.51 -5.76 15.67
CA SER A 197 -8.66 -5.89 16.85
C SER A 197 -9.12 -7.06 17.73
N ALA A 198 -8.39 -7.37 18.81
CA ALA A 198 -8.78 -8.43 19.76
C ALA A 198 -10.12 -8.16 20.47
N THR A 199 -10.52 -6.88 20.59
CA THR A 199 -11.78 -6.46 21.21
C THR A 199 -12.88 -6.13 20.20
N ASN A 200 -12.52 -6.04 18.91
CA ASN A 200 -13.37 -5.61 17.82
C ASN A 200 -14.04 -4.25 18.06
N TRP A 201 -13.28 -3.27 18.56
CA TRP A 201 -13.77 -1.90 18.74
C TRP A 201 -13.74 -1.15 17.42
N LEU A 202 -14.91 -1.08 16.79
CA LEU A 202 -15.14 -0.45 15.51
C LEU A 202 -16.30 0.55 15.63
N VAL A 203 -16.06 1.81 15.26
CA VAL A 203 -17.05 2.89 15.38
C VAL A 203 -17.23 3.60 14.04
N ASN A 204 -18.48 3.88 13.68
CA ASN A 204 -18.80 4.78 12.59
C ASN A 204 -19.02 6.19 13.17
N GLU A 205 -18.15 7.13 12.84
CA GLU A 205 -18.30 8.52 13.24
C GLU A 205 -17.84 9.49 12.16
N THR A 206 -18.44 10.68 12.16
CA THR A 206 -18.04 11.76 11.24
C THR A 206 -17.28 12.83 12.00
N PHE A 207 -16.22 13.35 11.40
CA PHE A 207 -15.43 14.43 11.99
C PHE A 207 -15.18 15.52 10.96
N SER A 208 -15.06 16.76 11.44
CA SER A 208 -14.68 17.89 10.60
C SER A 208 -13.17 17.93 10.43
N THR A 209 -12.69 17.94 9.19
CA THR A 209 -11.27 18.20 8.89
C THR A 209 -10.84 19.52 9.52
N MET A 210 -9.72 19.50 10.25
CA MET A 210 -9.15 20.69 10.90
C MET A 210 -7.89 21.13 10.16
N ASP A 211 -7.71 22.44 9.98
CA ASP A 211 -6.43 23.02 9.59
C ASP A 211 -5.52 23.04 10.83
N PHE A 212 -4.76 21.97 11.02
CA PHE A 212 -3.90 21.82 12.18
C PHE A 212 -2.74 22.80 12.15
N TYR A 213 -2.15 23.06 10.97
CA TYR A 213 -1.05 24.02 10.84
C TYR A 213 -1.46 25.41 11.35
N THR A 214 -2.54 25.98 10.82
CA THR A 214 -3.03 27.30 11.24
C THR A 214 -3.42 27.29 12.72
N THR A 215 -4.03 26.22 13.19
CA THR A 215 -4.43 26.07 14.60
C THR A 215 -3.23 26.13 15.53
N PHE A 216 -2.20 25.29 15.29
CA PHE A 216 -1.01 25.29 16.14
C PHE A 216 -0.18 26.56 15.97
N TRP A 217 -0.05 27.11 14.76
CA TRP A 217 0.61 28.40 14.54
C TRP A 217 -0.01 29.50 15.42
N ARG A 218 -1.34 29.57 15.51
CA ARG A 218 -2.03 30.50 16.42
C ARG A 218 -1.81 30.17 17.89
N ARG A 219 -1.87 28.89 18.29
CA ARG A 219 -1.64 28.48 19.68
C ARG A 219 -0.22 28.78 20.17
N PHE A 220 0.76 28.78 19.27
CA PHE A 220 2.13 29.22 19.54
C PHE A 220 2.33 30.74 19.47
N GLY A 221 1.26 31.53 19.44
CA GLY A 221 1.31 33.00 19.46
C GLY A 221 1.55 33.64 18.11
N GLY A 222 1.42 32.89 17.01
CA GLY A 222 1.63 33.38 15.66
C GLY A 222 3.05 33.88 15.42
N PRO A 223 4.08 33.02 15.59
CA PRO A 223 5.47 33.43 15.44
C PRO A 223 5.71 34.04 14.04
N THR A 224 6.46 35.14 14.00
CA THR A 224 6.80 35.86 12.76
C THR A 224 8.28 35.79 12.42
N THR A 225 9.14 35.45 13.39
CA THR A 225 10.57 35.26 13.15
C THR A 225 10.79 33.90 12.52
N VAL A 226 11.20 33.89 11.25
CA VAL A 226 11.58 32.68 10.53
C VAL A 226 12.97 32.25 10.98
N ASP A 227 13.09 31.01 11.48
CA ASP A 227 14.38 30.41 11.85
C ASP A 227 15.12 29.87 10.63
N TYR A 228 14.35 29.35 9.66
CA TYR A 228 14.87 28.77 8.43
C TYR A 228 14.03 29.24 7.24
N ASP A 229 14.64 30.05 6.37
CA ASP A 229 14.07 30.52 5.12
C ASP A 229 14.80 29.83 3.95
N ASN A 230 14.03 29.26 3.03
CA ASN A 230 14.36 28.31 1.97
C ASN A 230 15.79 28.34 1.34
N THR A 231 16.80 27.80 2.04
CA THR A 231 18.03 27.25 1.43
C THR A 231 18.46 25.90 2.00
N ALA A 232 17.97 25.51 3.18
CA ALA A 232 18.31 24.23 3.80
C ALA A 232 17.27 23.16 3.43
N ALA A 233 17.29 22.70 2.18
CA ALA A 233 16.59 21.46 1.81
C ALA A 233 17.07 20.25 2.63
N SER A 234 18.18 20.40 3.35
CA SER A 234 18.74 19.43 4.27
C SER A 234 19.25 20.15 5.52
N LEU A 235 18.64 19.87 6.67
CA LEU A 235 18.91 20.47 7.98
C LEU A 235 19.50 19.40 8.90
N SER A 236 20.68 19.65 9.45
CA SER A 236 21.20 18.87 10.58
C SER A 236 20.37 19.13 11.84
N GLN A 237 20.25 18.15 12.75
CA GLN A 237 19.49 18.29 14.00
C GLN A 237 19.84 19.61 14.72
N PRO A 238 18.89 20.55 14.89
CA PRO A 238 19.15 21.78 15.60
C PRO A 238 19.14 21.55 17.12
N ALA A 239 19.56 22.56 17.87
CA ALA A 239 19.51 22.50 19.32
C ALA A 239 18.07 22.37 19.85
N SER A 240 17.91 21.70 20.99
CA SER A 240 16.64 21.67 21.72
C SER A 240 16.20 23.07 22.16
N ARG A 241 14.89 23.37 22.07
CA ARG A 241 14.31 24.59 22.66
C ARG A 241 12.81 24.45 22.94
N ALA A 242 12.29 25.33 23.80
CA ALA A 242 10.88 25.29 24.22
C ALA A 242 9.90 25.87 23.17
N THR A 243 10.39 26.72 22.26
CA THR A 243 9.57 27.40 21.23
C THR A 243 9.70 26.70 19.88
N PRO A 244 8.65 26.69 19.05
CA PRO A 244 8.72 26.05 17.73
C PRO A 244 9.72 26.76 16.82
N TYR A 245 10.43 25.98 16.00
CA TYR A 245 11.14 26.44 14.82
C TYR A 245 10.15 26.80 13.72
N LEU A 246 10.15 28.05 13.28
CA LEU A 246 9.37 28.49 12.13
C LEU A 246 10.21 28.33 10.87
N VAL A 247 9.72 27.51 9.94
CA VAL A 247 10.35 27.27 8.64
C VAL A 247 9.43 27.83 7.56
N SER A 248 9.99 28.69 6.70
CA SER A 248 9.34 29.13 5.47
C SER A 248 9.91 28.35 4.29
N GLY A 249 9.05 27.60 3.59
CA GLY A 249 9.46 26.72 2.49
C GLY A 249 9.74 25.28 2.93
N PRO A 250 10.32 24.45 2.03
CA PRO A 250 10.54 23.04 2.30
C PRO A 250 11.59 22.80 3.38
N LEU A 251 11.36 21.79 4.20
CA LEU A 251 12.30 21.27 5.18
C LEU A 251 12.69 19.85 4.79
N GLY A 252 13.98 19.53 4.75
CA GLY A 252 14.43 18.15 4.74
C GLY A 252 15.38 17.89 5.90
N THR A 253 15.30 16.73 6.54
CA THR A 253 16.29 16.37 7.57
C THR A 253 17.59 15.91 6.92
N GLN A 254 18.72 16.08 7.63
CA GLN A 254 20.03 15.57 7.24
C GLN A 254 20.50 14.55 8.28
N GLY A 255 20.86 13.36 7.81
CA GLY A 255 21.33 12.28 8.67
C GLY A 255 20.28 11.79 9.66
N ASN A 256 20.74 11.01 10.64
CA ASN A 256 19.90 10.51 11.72
C ASN A 256 19.83 11.55 12.84
N TRP A 257 18.63 11.77 13.36
CA TRP A 257 18.40 12.61 14.53
C TRP A 257 18.11 11.73 15.73
N ASN A 258 18.78 12.03 16.83
CA ASN A 258 18.56 11.40 18.12
C ASN A 258 18.23 12.50 19.12
N ILE A 259 16.98 12.55 19.57
CA ILE A 259 16.48 13.52 20.55
C ILE A 259 16.68 12.91 21.95
N PRO A 260 17.63 13.41 22.74
CA PRO A 260 17.90 12.92 24.09
C PRO A 260 16.73 13.15 25.05
N ASP A 261 16.82 12.53 26.23
CA ASP A 261 15.89 12.75 27.33
C ASP A 261 15.79 14.24 27.71
N GLY A 262 14.56 14.73 27.86
CA GLY A 262 14.27 16.12 28.19
C GLY A 262 14.37 17.12 27.03
N GLU A 263 14.90 16.71 25.87
CA GLU A 263 15.02 17.60 24.71
C GLU A 263 13.73 17.68 23.88
N LYS A 264 13.46 18.87 23.32
CA LYS A 264 12.24 19.14 22.55
C LYS A 264 12.62 19.83 21.25
N LEU A 265 12.17 19.24 20.14
CA LEU A 265 12.22 19.81 18.81
C LEU A 265 10.81 19.92 18.28
N ILE A 266 10.37 21.14 17.98
CA ILE A 266 9.03 21.42 17.45
C ILE A 266 9.22 22.27 16.20
N PHE A 267 8.63 21.86 15.09
CA PHE A 267 8.70 22.57 13.82
C PHE A 267 7.30 22.95 13.34
N LEU A 268 7.14 24.23 12.98
CA LEU A 268 6.04 24.75 12.19
C LEU A 268 6.59 25.04 10.79
N VAL A 269 6.18 24.26 9.80
CA VAL A 269 6.72 24.34 8.43
C VAL A 269 5.64 24.77 7.46
N ASP A 270 5.76 26.00 6.95
CA ASP A 270 4.96 26.48 5.81
C ASP A 270 5.56 25.98 4.49
N GLY A 271 5.38 24.68 4.23
CA GLY A 271 6.00 23.99 3.10
C GLY A 271 5.79 22.49 3.17
N ASN A 272 6.66 21.71 2.53
CA ASN A 272 6.69 20.25 2.66
C ASN A 272 7.85 19.81 3.54
N ILE A 273 7.72 18.67 4.20
CA ILE A 273 8.77 18.04 5.01
C ILE A 273 9.23 16.74 4.34
N THR A 274 10.54 16.55 4.25
CA THR A 274 11.15 15.26 3.87
C THR A 274 12.03 14.73 5.01
N ILE A 275 11.74 13.54 5.51
CA ILE A 275 12.53 12.86 6.53
C ILE A 275 13.50 11.90 5.84
N ASN A 276 14.78 12.29 5.75
CA ASN A 276 15.81 11.56 5.00
C ASN A 276 16.62 10.55 5.83
N GLY A 277 16.47 10.57 7.15
CA GLY A 277 17.15 9.67 8.09
C GLY A 277 16.24 9.32 9.26
N THR A 278 16.71 8.46 10.16
CA THR A 278 15.91 8.05 11.32
C THR A 278 15.73 9.21 12.29
N ILE A 279 14.60 9.26 12.98
CA ILE A 279 14.34 10.17 14.09
C ILE A 279 13.98 9.31 15.30
N THR A 280 14.84 9.29 16.32
CA THR A 280 14.63 8.51 17.54
C THR A 280 14.59 9.40 18.76
N THR A 281 13.83 8.99 19.78
CA THR A 281 13.71 9.70 21.05
C THR A 281 14.15 8.80 22.21
N THR A 282 14.67 9.40 23.27
CA THR A 282 14.97 8.68 24.52
C THR A 282 14.30 9.37 25.69
N GLY A 283 13.90 8.61 26.72
CA GLY A 283 13.22 9.15 27.90
C GLY A 283 11.96 9.94 27.58
N THR A 284 12.01 11.24 27.87
CA THR A 284 10.99 12.29 27.64
C THR A 284 11.31 13.18 26.44
N GLY A 285 12.32 12.84 25.65
CA GLY A 285 12.67 13.51 24.41
C GLY A 285 11.51 13.52 23.41
N MET A 286 11.38 14.59 22.63
CA MET A 286 10.22 14.77 21.77
C MET A 286 10.58 15.49 20.45
N ALA A 287 10.11 14.92 19.35
CA ALA A 287 10.12 15.53 18.03
C ALA A 287 8.67 15.76 17.56
N VAL A 288 8.37 16.99 17.14
CA VAL A 288 7.06 17.39 16.63
C VAL A 288 7.25 18.11 15.30
N PHE A 289 6.60 17.62 14.26
CA PHE A 289 6.59 18.23 12.94
C PHE A 289 5.15 18.55 12.55
N ILE A 290 4.87 19.83 12.33
CA ILE A 290 3.56 20.32 11.91
C ILE A 290 3.76 21.10 10.62
N THR A 291 3.06 20.70 9.56
CA THR A 291 3.28 21.27 8.24
C THR A 291 1.99 21.59 7.50
N ASN A 292 2.03 22.70 6.78
CA ASN A 292 0.94 23.11 5.88
C ASN A 292 0.86 22.22 4.63
N GLY A 293 1.95 21.55 4.26
CA GLY A 293 2.02 20.65 3.11
C GLY A 293 2.06 19.18 3.50
N ASN A 294 2.90 18.44 2.77
CA ASN A 294 3.06 16.99 2.92
C ASN A 294 4.25 16.65 3.81
N ILE A 295 4.18 15.49 4.46
CA ILE A 295 5.34 14.82 5.06
C ILE A 295 5.70 13.61 4.18
N THR A 296 6.97 13.48 3.81
CA THR A 296 7.48 12.35 3.03
C THR A 296 8.63 11.69 3.78
N ILE A 297 8.51 10.39 4.03
CA ILE A 297 9.59 9.57 4.54
C ILE A 297 10.38 9.03 3.35
N ALA A 298 11.70 9.22 3.35
CA ALA A 298 12.55 8.73 2.27
C ALA A 298 12.54 7.20 2.18
N SER A 299 12.66 6.66 0.96
CA SER A 299 12.66 5.21 0.69
C SER A 299 13.73 4.45 1.50
N SER A 300 14.85 5.10 1.81
CA SER A 300 15.94 4.53 2.60
C SER A 300 15.68 4.47 4.11
N VAL A 301 14.65 5.15 4.61
CA VAL A 301 14.28 5.15 6.04
C VAL A 301 13.31 4.00 6.30
N GLY A 302 13.86 2.86 6.73
CA GLY A 302 13.11 1.67 7.07
C GLY A 302 14.00 0.63 7.76
N VAL A 303 13.39 -0.48 8.14
CA VAL A 303 14.07 -1.63 8.77
C VAL A 303 13.79 -2.90 7.98
N ALA A 304 14.53 -3.96 8.30
CA ALA A 304 14.26 -5.28 7.74
C ALA A 304 12.80 -5.73 8.04
N PRO A 305 12.19 -6.59 7.19
CA PRO A 305 10.78 -6.97 7.30
C PRO A 305 10.38 -7.45 8.70
N ALA A 306 11.17 -8.34 9.29
CA ALA A 306 10.90 -8.92 10.60
C ALA A 306 11.12 -7.96 11.79
N SER A 307 11.71 -6.79 11.57
CA SER A 307 11.98 -5.82 12.64
C SER A 307 10.74 -4.99 12.98
N SER A 308 10.61 -4.66 14.25
CA SER A 308 9.64 -3.70 14.78
C SER A 308 10.34 -2.50 15.46
N THR A 309 11.64 -2.33 15.23
CA THR A 309 12.39 -1.17 15.76
C THR A 309 11.92 0.11 15.07
N PRO A 310 11.42 1.12 15.82
CA PRO A 310 11.01 2.38 15.24
C PRO A 310 12.14 3.11 14.52
N VAL A 311 11.85 3.64 13.34
CA VAL A 311 12.77 4.50 12.57
C VAL A 311 12.38 5.96 12.62
N VAL A 312 11.12 6.25 12.92
CA VAL A 312 10.57 7.60 12.99
C VAL A 312 9.71 7.69 14.24
N GLU A 313 10.20 8.39 15.25
CA GLU A 313 9.53 8.61 16.53
C GLU A 313 9.08 10.07 16.67
N GLY A 314 7.90 10.30 17.25
CA GLY A 314 7.40 11.65 17.52
C GLY A 314 5.96 11.90 17.09
N MET A 315 5.63 13.18 16.90
CA MET A 315 4.33 13.64 16.40
C MET A 315 4.49 14.27 15.03
N TYR A 316 3.74 13.77 14.05
CA TYR A 316 3.81 14.17 12.65
C TYR A 316 2.42 14.58 12.19
N ILE A 317 2.25 15.87 11.89
CA ILE A 317 0.97 16.46 11.50
C ILE A 317 1.12 17.14 10.14
N ALA A 318 0.41 16.64 9.14
CA ALA A 318 0.40 17.18 7.80
C ALA A 318 -1.01 17.65 7.42
N ASN A 319 -1.19 18.90 7.02
CA ASN A 319 -2.44 19.30 6.40
C ASN A 319 -2.64 18.60 5.03
N GLY A 320 -1.56 18.27 4.33
CA GLY A 320 -1.55 17.48 3.10
C GLY A 320 -1.52 15.98 3.37
N SER A 321 -0.60 15.27 2.70
CA SER A 321 -0.44 13.82 2.83
C SER A 321 0.77 13.41 3.69
N PHE A 322 0.65 12.27 4.35
CA PHE A 322 1.78 11.54 4.93
C PHE A 322 2.16 10.38 4.00
N ASN A 323 3.38 10.41 3.46
CA ASN A 323 3.86 9.47 2.47
C ASN A 323 5.00 8.64 3.07
N THR A 324 4.88 7.31 3.10
CA THR A 324 5.93 6.44 3.64
C THR A 324 7.08 6.20 2.66
N GLY A 325 6.92 6.61 1.40
CA GLY A 325 7.87 6.37 0.32
C GLY A 325 7.85 4.92 -0.18
N THR A 326 8.19 4.68 -1.44
CA THR A 326 8.29 3.30 -1.98
C THR A 326 9.53 2.60 -1.41
N SER A 327 9.46 1.30 -1.15
CA SER A 327 10.63 0.51 -0.79
C SER A 327 11.65 0.55 -1.93
N SER A 328 12.91 0.94 -1.64
CA SER A 328 13.97 1.02 -2.65
C SER A 328 14.45 -0.36 -3.11
N SER A 329 14.34 -1.37 -2.25
CA SER A 329 14.75 -2.74 -2.53
C SER A 329 13.67 -3.79 -2.23
N GLY A 330 12.45 -3.36 -1.88
CA GLY A 330 11.33 -4.26 -1.58
C GLY A 330 11.41 -4.92 -0.20
N VAL A 331 12.30 -4.47 0.68
CA VAL A 331 12.50 -5.08 2.03
C VAL A 331 12.39 -4.08 3.17
N GLU A 332 12.29 -2.79 2.88
CA GLU A 332 12.28 -1.75 3.90
C GLU A 332 10.86 -1.57 4.47
N ARG A 333 10.61 -2.15 5.65
CA ARG A 333 9.42 -1.91 6.46
C ARG A 333 9.53 -0.53 7.12
N PHE A 334 8.45 0.25 7.08
CA PHE A 334 8.34 1.48 7.86
C PHE A 334 7.79 1.18 9.25
N VAL A 335 8.49 1.62 10.30
CA VAL A 335 8.00 1.54 11.68
C VAL A 335 8.01 2.94 12.30
N GLY A 336 6.82 3.54 12.40
CA GLY A 336 6.60 4.83 13.04
C GLY A 336 6.14 4.64 14.49
N LYS A 337 6.68 5.40 15.43
CA LYS A 337 6.24 5.37 16.84
C LYS A 337 5.81 6.75 17.32
N GLY A 338 4.54 6.88 17.70
CA GLY A 338 3.96 8.11 18.20
C GLY A 338 2.64 8.46 17.54
N ASN A 339 2.49 9.72 17.14
CA ASN A 339 1.22 10.28 16.66
C ASN A 339 1.38 10.71 15.20
N PHE A 340 0.51 10.23 14.32
CA PHE A 340 0.54 10.55 12.90
C PHE A 340 -0.83 11.04 12.47
N VAL A 341 -0.89 12.27 11.98
CA VAL A 341 -2.13 12.93 11.55
C VAL A 341 -1.88 13.53 10.17
N ALA A 342 -2.76 13.22 9.23
CA ALA A 342 -2.65 13.75 7.88
C ALA A 342 -4.03 13.95 7.25
N GLY A 343 -4.13 14.85 6.27
CA GLY A 343 -5.31 14.95 5.42
C GLY A 343 -5.52 13.67 4.58
N SER A 344 -4.43 12.98 4.24
CA SER A 344 -4.47 11.63 3.65
C SER A 344 -3.19 10.85 3.97
N PHE A 345 -3.29 9.53 3.97
CA PHE A 345 -2.14 8.64 4.10
C PHE A 345 -1.89 7.95 2.77
N ASN A 346 -0.64 8.03 2.30
CA ASN A 346 -0.15 7.30 1.13
C ASN A 346 0.92 6.32 1.61
N LEU A 347 0.48 5.08 1.86
CA LEU A 347 1.31 4.00 2.38
C LEU A 347 1.82 3.19 1.20
N GLN A 348 3.13 3.27 0.95
CA GLN A 348 3.74 2.89 -0.33
C GLN A 348 4.76 1.76 -0.19
N ARG A 349 4.96 1.20 1.01
CA ARG A 349 5.88 0.09 1.23
C ARG A 349 5.22 -1.20 0.78
N ASP A 350 6.02 -2.03 0.13
CA ASP A 350 5.63 -3.37 -0.31
C ASP A 350 6.79 -4.29 0.04
N LEU A 351 6.53 -5.25 0.94
CA LEU A 351 7.46 -6.31 1.34
C LEU A 351 7.27 -7.58 0.51
N GLY A 352 6.34 -7.55 -0.44
CA GLY A 352 6.13 -8.67 -1.34
C GLY A 352 5.45 -9.86 -0.69
N ASP A 353 6.06 -11.04 -0.75
CA ASP A 353 5.50 -12.26 -0.13
C ASP A 353 5.40 -12.14 1.41
N ASP A 354 6.26 -11.32 2.02
CA ASP A 354 6.20 -11.05 3.45
C ASP A 354 4.95 -10.25 3.83
N ASN A 355 4.29 -9.56 2.88
CA ASN A 355 3.01 -8.90 3.13
C ASN A 355 1.95 -9.88 3.65
N ALA A 356 2.07 -11.16 3.33
CA ALA A 356 1.14 -12.17 3.80
C ALA A 356 1.12 -12.30 5.33
N SER A 357 2.23 -12.00 6.02
CA SER A 357 2.39 -12.19 7.47
C SER A 357 2.84 -10.93 8.23
N ILE A 358 3.43 -9.96 7.54
CA ILE A 358 4.05 -8.76 8.10
C ILE A 358 3.47 -7.53 7.39
N SER A 359 3.08 -6.51 8.15
CA SER A 359 2.67 -5.22 7.58
C SER A 359 3.88 -4.42 7.09
N PRO A 360 3.93 -3.97 5.83
CA PRO A 360 4.97 -3.05 5.36
C PRO A 360 5.03 -1.73 6.13
N GLU A 361 3.89 -1.31 6.70
CA GLU A 361 3.80 -0.16 7.59
C GLU A 361 3.30 -0.60 8.97
N LEU A 362 4.06 -0.23 10.01
CA LEU A 362 3.69 -0.41 11.41
C LEU A 362 3.68 0.94 12.12
N PHE A 363 2.56 1.26 12.75
CA PHE A 363 2.39 2.45 13.59
C PHE A 363 2.22 2.03 15.04
N ILE A 364 3.18 2.38 15.89
CA ILE A 364 3.17 2.05 17.31
C ILE A 364 2.75 3.29 18.09
N TRP A 365 1.72 3.17 18.90
CA TRP A 365 1.29 4.27 19.76
C TRP A 365 2.32 4.60 20.85
N ASP A 366 2.63 5.89 21.02
CA ASP A 366 3.41 6.38 22.16
C ASP A 366 2.61 7.43 22.97
N PRO A 367 1.98 7.04 24.09
CA PRO A 367 1.21 7.96 24.92
C PRO A 367 2.08 8.98 25.64
N LYS A 368 3.40 8.76 25.75
CA LYS A 368 4.31 9.67 26.47
C LYS A 368 4.30 11.07 25.85
N ILE A 369 4.16 11.14 24.53
CA ILE A 369 4.11 12.40 23.79
C ILE A 369 2.94 13.26 24.28
N LEU A 370 1.79 12.66 24.60
CA LEU A 370 0.62 13.41 25.04
C LEU A 370 0.80 14.04 26.43
N VAL A 371 1.58 13.40 27.30
CA VAL A 371 1.81 13.87 28.68
C VAL A 371 2.95 14.90 28.75
N HIS A 372 3.86 14.89 27.78
CA HIS A 372 5.06 15.75 27.77
C HIS A 372 5.02 16.88 26.73
N MET A 373 3.97 16.97 25.93
CA MET A 373 3.79 18.03 24.95
C MET A 373 3.75 19.43 25.61
N PRO A 374 4.09 20.51 24.90
CA PRO A 374 3.98 21.86 25.43
C PRO A 374 2.52 22.21 25.70
N GLN A 375 2.27 23.07 26.68
CA GLN A 375 0.92 23.53 27.03
C GLN A 375 0.18 24.14 25.82
N ALA A 376 0.89 24.81 24.91
CA ALA A 376 0.31 25.35 23.68
C ALA A 376 -0.27 24.27 22.75
N MET A 377 0.12 23.01 22.90
CA MET A 377 -0.43 21.89 22.12
C MET A 377 -1.56 21.16 22.83
N MET A 378 -1.68 21.31 24.15
CA MET A 378 -2.77 20.73 24.92
C MET A 378 -4.05 21.53 24.68
N ASP A 379 -5.20 20.86 24.72
CA ASP A 379 -6.46 21.59 24.80
C ASP A 379 -6.54 22.38 26.11
N VAL A 380 -6.93 23.63 25.98
CA VAL A 380 -7.09 24.54 27.12
C VAL A 380 -8.31 24.06 27.91
N PRO A 381 -8.23 23.90 29.24
CA PRO A 381 -9.39 23.57 30.03
C PRO A 381 -10.47 24.65 29.83
N TYR A 382 -11.69 24.21 29.51
CA TYR A 382 -12.86 25.09 29.52
C TYR A 382 -13.12 25.56 30.95
N TYR A 383 -13.02 26.87 31.19
CA TYR A 383 -13.55 27.47 32.41
C TYR A 383 -15.06 27.64 32.22
N TRP A 384 -15.85 26.78 32.85
CA TRP A 384 -17.28 27.04 32.99
C TRP A 384 -17.45 28.12 34.07
N GLN A 385 -18.29 29.12 33.81
CA GLN A 385 -18.77 30.05 34.82
C GLN A 385 -20.29 29.94 34.84
N GLU A 386 -20.85 29.51 35.96
CA GLU A 386 -22.29 29.56 36.18
C GLU A 386 -22.73 31.03 36.21
N VAL A 387 -23.61 31.41 35.28
CA VAL A 387 -24.27 32.71 35.29
C VAL A 387 -25.60 32.50 36.00
N ALA A 388 -25.78 33.12 37.17
CA ALA A 388 -27.02 33.02 37.92
C ALA A 388 -28.21 33.57 37.08
N PRO A 389 -29.42 32.99 37.20
CA PRO A 389 -30.59 33.31 36.37
C PRO A 389 -31.02 34.77 36.37
#